data_AF-A0A9X1HWP9-F1
#
_entry.id   AF-A0A9X1HWP9-F1
#
_cell.length_a   1.000
_cell.length_b   1.000
_cell.length_c   1.000
_cell.angle_alpha   90.00
_cell.angle_beta   90.00
_cell.angle_gamma   90.00
#
_symmetry.space_group_name_H-M   'P 1'
#
loop_
_entity.id
_entity.type
_entity.pdbx_description
1 polymer ?
#
loop_
_entity_poly.entity_id
_entity_poly.type
_entity_poly.pdbx_seq_one_letter_code
_entity_poly.pdbx_strand_id
1 'polypeptide(L)'
;MKPIASITRRKFIRVSFFLFIGILILIFALLPFEHIVRRIIKNDLNSLKINDEIIDKFIKEALNNGYLSSFDAKKKWLIRIYDRLPVGWVKFPFEGKYHQYRSEIIADFLLSTDFFLNGMDEQKQINYLGFYNPYSRPCSNPFSNLFYSRV
;
A
#
# COMPACT_ATOMS: atom_id res chain seq x y z
N MET A 1 -27.13 29.23 40.82
CA MET A 1 -27.43 28.39 39.63
C MET A 1 -26.78 29.04 38.41
N LYS A 2 -25.72 28.45 37.84
CA LYS A 2 -25.07 29.01 36.63
C LYS A 2 -25.94 28.69 35.40
N PRO A 3 -26.22 29.66 34.51
CA PRO A 3 -27.04 29.40 33.34
C PRO A 3 -26.32 28.44 32.38
N ILE A 4 -27.05 27.44 31.89
CA ILE A 4 -26.59 26.50 30.86
C ILE A 4 -26.40 27.31 29.58
N ALA A 5 -25.16 27.41 29.12
CA ALA A 5 -24.81 28.15 27.91
C ALA A 5 -25.59 27.60 26.70
N SER A 6 -26.40 28.44 26.05
CA SER A 6 -27.15 28.07 24.87
C SER A 6 -26.23 28.02 23.64
N ILE A 7 -26.07 26.82 23.07
CA ILE A 7 -25.22 26.63 21.89
C ILE A 7 -25.96 27.16 20.68
N THR A 8 -25.38 28.15 20.00
CA THR A 8 -25.91 28.68 18.74
C THR A 8 -25.81 27.61 17.64
N ARG A 9 -26.83 27.49 16.78
CA ARG A 9 -26.89 26.48 15.69
C ARG A 9 -25.59 26.36 14.88
N ARG A 10 -24.92 27.48 14.60
CA ARG A 10 -23.63 27.51 13.87
C ARG A 10 -22.46 26.91 14.66
N LYS A 11 -22.43 27.10 15.99
CA LYS A 11 -21.43 26.51 16.88
C LYS A 11 -21.63 24.99 16.96
N PHE A 12 -22.89 24.54 17.05
CA PHE A 12 -23.22 23.11 17.03
C PHE A 12 -22.74 22.42 15.75
N ILE A 13 -23.02 23.01 14.58
CA ILE A 13 -22.59 22.46 13.28
C ILE A 13 -21.05 22.37 13.19
N ARG A 14 -20.33 23.43 13.59
CA ARG A 14 -18.87 23.41 13.58
C ARG A 14 -18.29 22.33 14.50
N VAL A 15 -18.81 22.23 15.73
CA VAL A 15 -18.36 21.21 16.69
C VAL A 15 -18.63 19.80 16.18
N SER A 16 -19.83 19.53 15.65
CA SER A 16 -20.16 18.24 15.03
C SER A 16 -19.25 17.90 13.86
N PHE A 17 -18.96 18.86 12.98
CA PHE A 17 -18.08 18.66 11.84
C PHE A 17 -16.65 18.29 12.26
N PHE A 18 -16.08 19.01 13.23
CA PHE A 18 -14.75 18.70 13.75
C PHE A 18 -14.70 17.37 14.51
N LEU A 19 -15.75 17.02 15.25
CA LEU A 19 -15.89 15.71 15.88
C LEU A 19 -15.88 14.59 14.85
N PHE A 20 -16.68 14.74 13.79
CA PHE A 20 -16.76 13.76 12.71
C PHE A 20 -15.43 13.58 11.99
N ILE A 21 -14.74 14.68 11.65
CA ILE A 21 -13.40 14.63 11.06
C ILE A 21 -12.40 13.98 12.01
N GLY A 22 -12.44 14.32 13.30
CA GLY A 22 -11.55 13.73 14.31
C GLY A 22 -11.70 12.21 14.41
N ILE A 23 -12.95 11.73 14.42
CA ILE A 23 -13.26 10.29 14.41
C ILE A 23 -12.71 9.63 13.13
N LEU A 24 -12.92 10.25 11.96
CA LEU A 24 -12.39 9.76 10.69
C LEU A 24 -10.87 9.64 10.70
N ILE A 25 -10.17 10.69 11.13
CA ILE A 25 -8.70 10.69 11.22
C ILE A 25 -8.22 9.59 12.17
N LEU A 26 -8.88 9.40 13.31
CA LEU A 26 -8.52 8.37 14.29
C LEU A 26 -8.67 6.96 13.71
N ILE A 27 -9.77 6.69 13.00
CA ILE A 27 -10.00 5.40 12.32
C ILE A 27 -8.87 5.14 11.30
N PHE A 28 -8.54 6.13 10.49
CA PHE A 28 -7.46 5.99 9.50
C PHE A 28 -6.07 5.88 10.14
N ALA A 29 -5.85 6.47 11.32
CA ALA A 29 -4.58 6.41 12.04
C ALA A 29 -4.33 5.04 12.68
N LEU A 30 -5.37 4.41 13.25
CA LEU A 30 -5.29 3.13 13.96
C LEU A 30 -5.07 1.92 13.05
N LEU A 31 -5.33 2.04 11.74
CA LEU A 31 -5.06 0.96 10.79
C LEU A 31 -3.54 0.79 10.58
N PRO A 32 -2.98 -0.40 10.85
CA PRO A 32 -1.58 -0.68 10.57
C PRO A 32 -1.31 -0.56 9.07
N PHE A 33 -0.15 0.00 8.70
CA PHE A 33 0.19 0.23 7.29
C PHE A 33 0.38 -1.09 6.53
N GLU A 34 0.81 -2.13 7.24
CA GLU A 34 0.98 -3.51 6.79
C GLU A 34 -0.28 -4.08 6.15
N HIS A 35 -1.45 -3.83 6.74
CA HIS A 35 -2.72 -4.32 6.20
C HIS A 35 -3.10 -3.63 4.89
N ILE A 36 -2.69 -2.37 4.73
CA ILE A 36 -2.92 -1.60 3.51
C ILE A 36 -2.02 -2.13 2.40
N VAL A 37 -0.74 -2.36 2.71
CA VAL A 37 0.22 -2.99 1.79
C VAL A 37 -0.26 -4.37 1.35
N ARG A 38 -0.71 -5.23 2.29
CA ARG A 38 -1.29 -6.54 1.97
C ARG A 38 -2.45 -6.40 0.98
N ARG A 39 -3.36 -5.45 1.23
CA ARG A 39 -4.53 -5.23 0.40
C ARG A 39 -4.15 -4.75 -1.00
N ILE A 40 -3.23 -3.80 -1.11
CA ILE A 40 -2.69 -3.31 -2.38
C ILE A 40 -2.15 -4.50 -3.19
N ILE A 41 -1.25 -5.29 -2.61
CA ILE A 41 -0.68 -6.47 -3.28
C ILE A 41 -1.77 -7.44 -3.75
N LYS A 42 -2.73 -7.78 -2.88
CA LYS A 42 -3.83 -8.70 -3.21
C LYS A 42 -4.75 -8.18 -4.32
N ASN A 43 -5.09 -6.90 -4.28
CA ASN A 43 -6.01 -6.30 -5.24
C ASN A 43 -5.34 -6.17 -6.61
N ASP A 44 -4.07 -5.77 -6.63
CA ASP A 44 -3.36 -5.42 -7.85
C ASP A 44 -2.81 -6.64 -8.57
N LEU A 45 -2.47 -7.69 -7.82
CA LEU A 45 -1.96 -8.94 -8.33
C LEU A 45 -3.00 -10.07 -8.25
N ASN A 46 -4.29 -9.70 -8.27
CA ASN A 46 -5.40 -10.66 -8.17
C ASN A 46 -5.42 -11.69 -9.32
N SER A 47 -4.80 -11.39 -10.46
CA SER A 47 -4.64 -12.30 -11.60
C SER A 47 -3.56 -13.36 -11.37
N LEU A 48 -2.61 -13.11 -10.49
CA LEU A 48 -1.46 -13.99 -10.25
C LEU A 48 -1.80 -15.03 -9.18
N LYS A 49 -1.28 -16.26 -9.35
CA LYS A 49 -1.44 -17.33 -8.36
C LYS A 49 -0.46 -17.14 -7.19
N ILE A 50 -0.85 -16.28 -6.25
CA ILE A 50 -0.06 -15.93 -5.07
C ILE A 50 -0.69 -16.57 -3.82
N ASN A 51 0.10 -17.30 -3.04
CA ASN A 51 -0.31 -17.77 -1.72
C ASN A 51 -0.21 -16.62 -0.70
N ASP A 52 -1.21 -16.47 0.15
CA ASP A 52 -1.25 -15.48 1.23
C ASP A 52 -0.02 -15.53 2.14
N GLU A 53 0.53 -16.72 2.38
CA GLU A 53 1.75 -16.90 3.19
C GLU A 53 2.97 -16.16 2.63
N ILE A 54 3.04 -16.01 1.30
CA ILE A 54 4.15 -15.32 0.63
C ILE A 54 4.07 -13.82 0.86
N ILE A 55 2.87 -13.26 0.77
CA ILE A 55 2.61 -11.85 1.08
C ILE A 55 3.00 -11.57 2.54
N ASP A 56 2.70 -12.51 3.43
CA ASP A 56 2.97 -12.36 4.87
C ASP A 56 4.47 -12.41 5.17
N LYS A 57 5.21 -13.30 4.50
CA LYS A 57 6.68 -13.33 4.55
C LYS A 57 7.28 -12.01 4.05
N PHE A 58 6.81 -11.50 2.92
CA PHE A 58 7.25 -10.21 2.38
C PHE A 58 7.02 -9.07 3.39
N ILE A 59 5.80 -8.93 3.91
CA ILE A 59 5.47 -7.85 4.86
C ILE A 59 6.34 -7.94 6.12
N LYS A 60 6.53 -9.16 6.65
CA LYS A 60 7.35 -9.39 7.84
C LYS A 60 8.81 -8.99 7.60
N GLU A 61 9.41 -9.41 6.49
CA GLU A 61 10.79 -9.04 6.17
C GLU A 61 10.91 -7.56 5.82
N ALA A 62 9.93 -6.98 5.13
CA ALA A 62 9.89 -5.55 4.82
C ALA A 62 9.83 -4.68 6.09
N LEU A 63 9.15 -5.13 7.15
CA LEU A 63 9.19 -4.47 8.46
C LEU A 63 10.56 -4.60 9.11
N ASN A 64 11.11 -5.82 9.15
CA ASN A 64 12.39 -6.08 9.79
C ASN A 64 13.55 -5.32 9.15
N ASN A 65 13.51 -5.14 7.82
CA ASN A 65 14.49 -4.36 7.07
C ASN A 65 14.20 -2.85 7.07
N GLY A 66 13.16 -2.40 7.77
CA GLY A 66 12.79 -0.98 7.87
C GLY A 66 12.20 -0.37 6.58
N TYR A 67 11.88 -1.18 5.56
CA TYR A 67 11.30 -0.70 4.31
C TYR A 67 9.93 -0.04 4.54
N LEU A 68 9.02 -0.69 5.26
CA LEU A 68 7.72 -0.06 5.57
C LEU A 68 7.86 1.17 6.49
N SER A 69 8.97 1.28 7.21
CA SER A 69 9.31 2.44 8.03
C SER A 69 9.89 3.60 7.22
N SER A 70 10.50 3.32 6.05
CA SER A 70 11.05 4.34 5.15
C SER A 70 9.97 5.24 4.51
N PHE A 71 8.73 4.77 4.47
CA PHE A 71 7.60 5.58 4.05
C PHE A 71 7.28 6.64 5.12
N ASP A 72 7.55 7.90 4.79
CA ASP A 72 7.17 9.05 5.62
C ASP A 72 5.69 9.01 6.00
N ALA A 73 5.36 9.60 7.15
CA ALA A 73 3.98 9.70 7.63
C ALA A 73 3.05 10.32 6.56
N LYS A 74 3.52 11.31 5.80
CA LYS A 74 2.77 11.93 4.68
C LYS A 74 2.49 10.94 3.56
N LYS A 75 3.47 10.12 3.17
CA LYS A 75 3.31 9.08 2.13
C LYS A 75 2.33 8.02 2.60
N LYS A 76 2.51 7.52 3.82
CA LYS A 76 1.59 6.56 4.44
C LYS A 76 0.17 7.09 4.40
N TRP A 77 -0.07 8.31 4.87
CA TRP A 77 -1.40 8.93 4.92
C TRP A 77 -2.03 9.06 3.53
N LEU A 78 -1.25 9.52 2.54
CA LEU A 78 -1.69 9.59 1.15
C LEU A 78 -2.13 8.22 0.63
N ILE A 79 -1.32 7.17 0.84
CA ILE A 79 -1.68 5.80 0.44
C ILE A 79 -2.97 5.34 1.16
N ARG A 80 -3.12 5.61 2.48
CA ARG A 80 -4.31 5.17 3.24
C ARG A 80 -5.60 5.76 2.69
N ILE A 81 -5.60 7.07 2.39
CA ILE A 81 -6.78 7.73 1.85
C ILE A 81 -7.13 7.16 0.48
N TYR A 82 -6.13 7.14 -0.42
CA TYR A 82 -6.36 6.83 -1.82
C TYR A 82 -6.72 5.36 -2.05
N ASP A 83 -6.21 4.43 -1.24
CA ASP A 83 -6.62 3.02 -1.26
C ASP A 83 -8.12 2.82 -0.99
N ARG A 84 -8.73 3.70 -0.19
CA ARG A 84 -10.12 3.53 0.27
C ARG A 84 -11.12 4.42 -0.47
N LEU A 85 -10.65 5.44 -1.20
CA LEU A 85 -11.52 6.30 -1.99
C LEU A 85 -11.80 5.65 -3.36
N PRO A 86 -13.06 5.62 -3.81
CA PRO A 86 -13.39 5.15 -5.16
C PRO A 86 -12.84 6.13 -6.21
N VAL A 87 -11.68 5.79 -6.75
CA VAL A 87 -11.02 6.45 -7.89
C VAL A 87 -11.78 6.13 -9.17
N GLY A 88 -12.88 6.84 -9.42
CA GLY A 88 -13.62 6.70 -10.68
C GLY A 88 -14.48 7.90 -11.05
N TRP A 89 -14.94 8.66 -10.06
CA TRP A 89 -15.91 9.74 -10.28
C TRP A 89 -15.29 11.14 -10.16
N VAL A 90 -14.13 11.26 -9.53
CA VAL A 90 -13.42 12.54 -9.33
C VAL A 90 -11.93 12.31 -9.51
N LYS A 91 -11.29 13.09 -10.40
CA LYS A 91 -9.82 13.14 -10.50
C LYS A 91 -9.29 13.86 -9.27
N PHE A 92 -8.71 13.11 -8.34
CA PHE A 92 -8.17 13.70 -7.11
C PHE A 92 -6.76 14.27 -7.34
N PRO A 93 -6.44 15.43 -6.74
CA PRO A 93 -5.10 16.00 -6.85
C PRO A 93 -4.09 15.08 -6.17
N PHE A 94 -2.98 14.74 -6.83
CA PHE A 94 -1.94 13.78 -6.38
C PHE A 94 -2.18 12.29 -6.69
N GLU A 95 -3.18 11.95 -7.51
CA GLU A 95 -3.41 10.58 -7.98
C GLU A 95 -2.13 9.94 -8.57
N GLY A 96 -1.38 10.69 -9.39
CA GLY A 96 -0.11 10.18 -9.96
C GLY A 96 0.93 9.79 -8.91
N LYS A 97 1.01 10.53 -7.79
CA LYS A 97 1.92 10.18 -6.68
C LYS A 97 1.46 8.93 -5.94
N TYR A 98 0.14 8.76 -5.77
CA TYR A 98 -0.41 7.54 -5.20
C TYR A 98 -0.05 6.33 -6.08
N HIS A 99 -0.29 6.41 -7.39
CA HIS A 99 0.06 5.34 -8.33
C HIS A 99 1.56 5.03 -8.31
N GLN A 100 2.42 6.04 -8.20
CA GLN A 100 3.86 5.82 -8.04
C GLN A 100 4.20 4.99 -6.80
N TYR A 101 3.69 5.37 -5.62
CA TYR A 101 3.99 4.63 -4.38
C TYR A 101 3.36 3.24 -4.37
N ARG A 102 2.17 3.09 -4.95
CA ARG A 102 1.51 1.79 -5.13
C ARG A 102 2.36 0.90 -6.03
N SER A 103 2.82 1.41 -7.17
CA SER A 103 3.70 0.66 -8.08
C SER A 103 5.05 0.31 -7.46
N GLU A 104 5.63 1.17 -6.63
CA GLU A 104 6.86 0.89 -5.88
C GLU A 104 6.68 -0.34 -4.97
N ILE A 105 5.59 -0.38 -4.19
CA ILE A 105 5.26 -1.52 -3.32
C ILE A 105 5.10 -2.81 -4.11
N ILE A 106 4.36 -2.77 -5.22
CA ILE A 106 4.13 -3.95 -6.08
C ILE A 106 5.44 -4.41 -6.71
N ALA A 107 6.23 -3.49 -7.23
CA ALA A 107 7.49 -3.79 -7.87
C ALA A 107 8.44 -4.47 -6.89
N ASP A 108 8.62 -3.90 -5.69
CA ASP A 108 9.48 -4.49 -4.67
C ASP A 108 8.97 -5.86 -4.21
N PHE A 109 7.65 -6.07 -4.12
CA PHE A 109 7.07 -7.38 -3.88
C PHE A 109 7.45 -8.37 -5.00
N LEU A 110 7.19 -8.04 -6.26
CA LEU A 110 7.48 -8.93 -7.39
C LEU A 110 8.99 -9.23 -7.52
N LEU A 111 9.85 -8.23 -7.29
CA LEU A 111 11.31 -8.39 -7.28
C LEU A 111 11.80 -9.27 -6.11
N SER A 112 11.01 -9.39 -5.05
CA SER A 112 11.26 -10.30 -3.93
C SER A 112 10.77 -11.75 -4.19
N THR A 113 10.26 -12.01 -5.39
CA THR A 113 9.73 -13.33 -5.81
C THR A 113 10.41 -13.88 -7.05
N ASP A 114 10.10 -15.12 -7.40
CA ASP A 114 10.57 -15.78 -8.62
C ASP A 114 9.77 -15.42 -9.89
N PHE A 115 8.82 -14.48 -9.81
CA PHE A 115 7.95 -14.10 -10.93
C PHE A 115 8.72 -13.77 -12.22
N PHE A 116 9.75 -12.93 -12.11
CA PHE A 116 10.57 -12.55 -13.27
C PHE A 116 11.52 -13.67 -13.72
N LEU A 117 11.97 -14.53 -12.80
CA LEU A 117 12.80 -15.70 -13.13
C LEU A 117 12.02 -16.76 -13.92
N ASN A 118 10.71 -16.85 -13.65
CA ASN A 118 9.79 -17.75 -14.33
C ASN A 118 9.20 -17.17 -15.63
N GLY A 119 9.77 -16.09 -16.15
CA GLY A 119 9.36 -15.48 -17.42
C GLY A 119 8.04 -14.71 -17.35
N MET A 120 7.65 -14.23 -16.16
CA MET A 120 6.39 -13.49 -15.94
C MET A 120 5.13 -14.30 -16.29
N ASP A 121 5.21 -15.63 -16.18
CA ASP A 121 4.09 -16.53 -16.45
C ASP A 121 3.03 -16.43 -15.34
N GLU A 122 1.89 -15.81 -15.65
CA GLU A 122 0.76 -15.62 -14.72
C GLU A 122 0.11 -16.93 -14.28
N GLN A 123 0.30 -18.01 -15.04
CA GLN A 123 -0.29 -19.32 -14.73
C GLN A 123 0.50 -20.11 -13.70
N LYS A 124 1.78 -19.74 -13.48
CA LYS A 124 2.63 -20.38 -12.48
C LYS A 124 2.38 -19.83 -11.09
N GLN A 125 2.53 -20.71 -10.10
CA GLN A 125 2.54 -20.30 -8.72
C GLN A 125 3.84 -19.54 -8.43
N ILE A 126 3.69 -18.35 -7.85
CA ILE A 126 4.80 -17.50 -7.46
C ILE A 126 5.37 -18.00 -6.13
N ASN A 127 6.70 -18.01 -5.99
CA ASN A 127 7.40 -18.34 -4.76
C ASN A 127 8.20 -17.14 -4.24
N TYR A 128 8.29 -17.06 -2.91
CA TYR A 128 9.07 -16.03 -2.24
C TYR A 128 10.56 -16.37 -2.22
N LEU A 129 11.42 -15.43 -2.66
CA LEU A 129 12.88 -15.61 -2.66
C LEU A 129 13.58 -14.87 -1.52
N GLY A 130 12.90 -13.89 -0.91
CA GLY A 130 13.47 -13.02 0.11
C GLY A 130 13.39 -11.56 -0.31
N PHE A 131 13.43 -10.68 0.69
CA PHE A 131 13.23 -9.25 0.49
C PHE A 131 14.25 -8.66 -0.49
N TYR A 132 13.75 -7.98 -1.52
CA TYR A 132 14.57 -7.33 -2.52
C TYR A 132 15.33 -6.15 -1.90
N ASN A 133 16.66 -6.24 -1.92
CA ASN A 133 17.53 -5.14 -1.58
C ASN A 133 18.70 -5.11 -2.59
N PRO A 134 18.75 -4.08 -3.47
CA PRO A 134 19.74 -4.01 -4.54
C PRO A 134 21.19 -3.94 -4.02
N TYR A 135 21.38 -3.43 -2.81
CA TYR A 135 22.72 -3.30 -2.19
C TYR A 135 23.21 -4.59 -1.55
N SER A 136 22.31 -5.52 -1.19
CA SER A 136 22.71 -6.79 -0.57
C SER A 136 22.83 -7.94 -1.57
N ARG A 137 22.18 -7.84 -2.74
CA ARG A 137 22.17 -8.90 -3.77
C ARG A 137 22.42 -8.36 -5.19
N PRO A 138 23.61 -7.81 -5.48
CA PRO A 138 23.91 -7.18 -6.77
C PRO A 138 23.91 -8.14 -7.97
N CYS A 139 24.18 -9.44 -7.74
CA CYS A 139 24.33 -10.42 -8.82
C CYS A 139 23.01 -11.06 -9.28
N SER A 140 21.90 -10.85 -8.55
CA SER A 140 20.59 -11.39 -8.90
C SER A 140 19.79 -10.35 -9.65
N ASN A 141 20.20 -10.01 -10.89
CA ASN A 141 19.40 -9.16 -11.76
C ASN A 141 18.12 -9.91 -12.19
N PRO A 142 16.92 -9.53 -11.73
CA PRO A 142 15.70 -10.25 -12.07
C PRO A 142 15.34 -10.11 -13.56
N PHE A 143 15.90 -9.11 -14.24
CA PHE A 143 15.69 -8.86 -15.66
C PHE A 143 16.70 -9.58 -16.57
N SER A 144 17.70 -10.28 -16.03
CA SER A 144 18.63 -11.05 -16.87
C SER A 144 17.98 -12.27 -17.53
N ASN A 145 16.85 -12.74 -17.00
CA ASN A 145 16.06 -13.86 -17.52
C ASN A 145 14.79 -13.41 -18.26
N LEU A 146 14.74 -12.15 -18.73
CA LEU A 146 13.60 -11.66 -19.50
C LEU A 146 13.38 -12.52 -20.75
N PHE A 147 12.31 -13.31 -20.72
CA PHE A 147 11.89 -14.11 -21.85
C PHE A 147 11.09 -13.23 -22.82
N TYR A 148 11.75 -12.75 -23.88
CA TYR A 148 11.06 -12.12 -24.99
C TYR A 148 10.58 -13.20 -25.95
N SER A 149 9.28 -13.49 -25.93
CA SER A 149 8.65 -14.23 -27.03
C SER A 149 8.82 -13.40 -28.30
N ARG A 150 9.63 -13.87 -29.25
CA ARG A 150 9.69 -13.31 -30.59
C ARG A 150 8.37 -13.68 -31.28
N VAL A 151 7.41 -12.75 -31.22
CA VAL A 151 6.25 -12.75 -32.11
C VAL A 151 6.72 -12.48 -33.54
#